data_AF-A0A7W2B1G2-F1
#
_entry.id   AF-A0A7W2B1G2-F1
#
_cell.length_a   1.000
_cell.length_b   1.000
_cell.length_c   1.000
_cell.angle_alpha   90.00
_cell.angle_beta   90.00
_cell.angle_gamma   90.00
#
_symmetry.space_group_name_H-M   'P 1'
#
loop_
_entity.id
_entity.type
_entity.pdbx_description
1 polymer ?
#
loop_
_entity_poly.entity_id
_entity_poly.type
_entity_poly.pdbx_seq_one_letter_code
_entity_poly.pdbx_strand_id
1 'polypeptide(L)'
;MKNSILVLALLYSLSAFSQKTGSNSYKIDLTNVVDDRVKVTVDATLTKLGNSPDGKYRFNFPATIPGTYATLDYGRFIHDFKAFDASGKTLKVSKKKNTYSIKGKPAKLEYWAEDSFDAKIRKNKVFEPAGTNNQERRNFLLNAAGYFGFFEGLEDLPVSLEVNKSPSLYGLSAMESYSYGNTQNFYARDYHHFLDCPVMVSKPDTTSFMLGGAKVTIGVFTENGRELSRDIYKQVETSMKAIEAFLQGDLPVDNYAFIFYIKDHTEFESLFNGSEIKIGTIFKALRKLAGKGFGALEHGNSSVYYLPDFGGTTVLDGMADVCIHEFFHILTPLGLHSEEIGNFNYIEPKMSKHLWLYEGITEYFAGISQVKGGVITKDEYLTKVLKGKIRSAARYPTKKMSFTEMSENVLDKPYKKQYGQVYQRGALIGALLDIRIMELTQGEKDLHDIILTLRDKYGPNESFNDDEIIEEFVSLVHPDLQQFFDSYVTGREELPIQSYLAKVGVEYDRNYVGPLIAHPVNDNDVKRSRLIVGQKMTIKKVGKNDFVGFKPGDKVSILDDNLFSGPQALQPGETIEISVLRDGENIQLPYIVRTVEGTKSHYIREAKDMTTAEASLQMLWFSN
;
A
#
# COMPACT_ATOMS: atom_id res chain seq x y z
N MET A 1 57.11 -39.62 -25.98
CA MET A 1 57.81 -38.36 -25.66
C MET A 1 56.79 -37.45 -24.98
N LYS A 2 56.87 -37.36 -23.65
CA LYS A 2 57.31 -36.15 -22.91
C LYS A 2 56.26 -35.02 -23.03
N ASN A 3 55.45 -34.83 -21.99
CA ASN A 3 55.65 -33.83 -20.92
C ASN A 3 55.13 -32.44 -21.37
N SER A 4 54.43 -31.59 -20.62
CA SER A 4 54.05 -31.54 -19.20
C SER A 4 53.41 -30.15 -18.94
N ILE A 5 52.49 -30.07 -17.96
CA ILE A 5 52.25 -28.92 -17.04
C ILE A 5 51.50 -27.68 -17.57
N LEU A 6 50.26 -27.48 -17.10
CA LEU A 6 49.99 -26.56 -15.96
C LEU A 6 48.58 -26.83 -15.37
N VAL A 7 48.55 -27.52 -14.23
CA VAL A 7 47.43 -27.56 -13.29
C VAL A 7 47.91 -26.80 -12.06
N LEU A 8 47.27 -25.69 -11.68
CA LEU A 8 47.39 -25.17 -10.33
C LEU A 8 46.12 -24.39 -9.90
N ALA A 9 45.47 -24.97 -8.89
CA ALA A 9 44.78 -24.31 -7.78
C ALA A 9 43.47 -23.53 -8.03
N LEU A 10 42.36 -24.26 -8.15
CA LEU A 10 41.09 -23.87 -7.53
C LEU A 10 41.12 -24.31 -6.05
N LEU A 11 41.49 -23.42 -5.15
CA LEU A 11 41.26 -23.56 -3.71
C LEU A 11 40.91 -22.17 -3.16
N TYR A 12 39.71 -21.70 -3.48
CA TYR A 12 39.05 -20.66 -2.69
C TYR A 12 38.11 -21.34 -1.71
N SER A 13 38.51 -21.25 -0.44
CA SER A 13 37.73 -21.35 0.79
C SER A 13 36.22 -21.56 0.62
N LEU A 14 35.79 -22.82 0.68
CA LEU A 14 34.46 -23.17 1.18
C LEU A 14 34.46 -22.90 2.68
N SER A 15 34.10 -21.68 3.06
CA SER A 15 33.55 -21.44 4.39
C SER A 15 32.32 -22.32 4.51
N ALA A 16 32.43 -23.43 5.24
CA ALA A 16 31.31 -24.31 5.55
C ALA A 16 30.31 -23.53 6.42
N PHE A 17 29.41 -22.79 5.80
CA PHE A 17 28.14 -22.46 6.44
C PHE A 17 27.47 -23.80 6.75
N SER A 18 27.40 -24.14 8.03
CA SER A 18 26.58 -25.24 8.50
C SER A 18 25.14 -24.94 8.09
N GLN A 19 24.68 -25.53 6.98
CA GLN A 19 23.26 -25.50 6.63
C GLN A 19 22.51 -26.15 7.79
N LYS A 20 21.72 -25.35 8.51
CA LYS A 20 20.80 -25.88 9.52
C LYS A 20 19.91 -26.90 8.81
N THR A 21 20.03 -28.17 9.18
CA THR A 21 19.19 -29.23 8.59
C THR A 21 17.88 -29.34 9.38
N GLY A 22 16.73 -29.29 8.72
CA GLY A 22 15.41 -29.39 9.37
C GLY A 22 14.33 -28.58 8.68
N SER A 23 13.13 -28.55 9.26
CA SER A 23 12.02 -27.70 8.82
C SER A 23 11.08 -27.36 9.97
N ASN A 24 10.43 -26.20 9.86
CA ASN A 24 9.27 -25.85 10.66
C ASN A 24 8.03 -26.49 10.01
N SER A 25 7.29 -27.33 10.74
CA SER A 25 6.17 -28.09 10.18
C SER A 25 4.90 -27.90 10.99
N TYR A 26 3.86 -27.42 10.31
CA TYR A 26 2.56 -27.08 10.87
C TYR A 26 1.46 -27.87 10.18
N LYS A 27 0.46 -28.26 10.96
CA LYS A 27 -0.83 -28.75 10.47
C LYS A 27 -1.94 -27.93 11.09
N ILE A 28 -2.91 -27.51 10.28
CA ILE A 28 -4.11 -26.80 10.74
C ILE A 28 -5.36 -27.53 10.25
N ASP A 29 -6.32 -27.73 11.16
CA ASP A 29 -7.59 -28.38 10.84
C ASP A 29 -8.72 -27.36 10.76
N LEU A 30 -9.09 -27.00 9.53
CA LEU A 30 -10.20 -26.07 9.24
C LEU A 30 -11.54 -26.79 9.12
N THR A 31 -11.58 -28.12 9.24
CA THR A 31 -12.83 -28.90 9.18
C THR A 31 -13.54 -28.99 10.53
N ASN A 32 -12.86 -28.62 11.61
CA ASN A 32 -13.37 -28.64 12.97
C ASN A 32 -13.11 -27.29 13.67
N VAL A 33 -14.10 -26.41 13.63
CA VAL A 33 -14.10 -25.12 14.34
C VAL A 33 -14.86 -25.30 15.65
N VAL A 34 -14.24 -24.97 16.78
CA VAL A 34 -14.84 -25.08 18.12
C VAL A 34 -14.74 -23.74 18.83
N ASP A 35 -15.88 -23.12 19.12
CA ASP A 35 -15.94 -21.77 19.72
C ASP A 35 -15.04 -20.76 18.99
N ASP A 36 -15.17 -20.69 17.66
CA ASP A 36 -14.36 -19.83 16.79
C ASP A 36 -12.84 -20.12 16.80
N ARG A 37 -12.46 -21.33 17.23
CA ARG A 37 -11.05 -21.74 17.28
C ARG A 37 -10.80 -22.93 16.37
N VAL A 38 -9.61 -22.93 15.76
CA VAL A 38 -9.10 -24.04 14.95
C VAL A 38 -7.88 -24.66 15.62
N LYS A 39 -7.71 -25.98 15.45
CA LYS A 39 -6.60 -26.71 16.06
C LYS A 39 -5.35 -26.61 15.18
N VAL A 40 -4.23 -26.27 15.80
CA VAL A 40 -2.90 -26.29 15.18
C VAL A 40 -2.03 -27.34 15.86
N THR A 41 -1.28 -28.10 15.06
CA THR A 41 -0.29 -29.07 15.50
C THR A 41 1.06 -28.73 14.89
N VAL A 42 2.12 -28.79 15.71
CA VAL A 42 3.51 -28.59 15.26
C VAL A 42 4.28 -29.89 15.43
N ASP A 43 4.94 -30.36 14.37
CA ASP A 43 5.92 -31.44 14.46
C ASP A 43 7.29 -30.86 14.78
N ALA A 44 7.65 -30.88 16.07
CA ALA A 44 8.92 -30.36 16.53
C ALA A 44 10.09 -31.32 16.23
N THR A 45 9.85 -32.57 15.83
CA THR A 45 10.94 -33.50 15.49
C THR A 45 11.67 -33.07 14.22
N LEU A 46 10.95 -32.46 13.27
CA LEU A 46 11.50 -32.01 11.98
C LEU A 46 12.39 -30.77 12.11
N THR A 47 12.20 -29.96 13.14
CA THR A 47 13.03 -28.78 13.42
C THR A 47 14.45 -29.13 13.89
N LYS A 48 14.68 -30.41 14.24
CA LYS A 48 15.95 -30.93 14.78
C LYS A 48 16.53 -30.11 15.94
N LEU A 49 15.68 -29.73 16.89
CA LEU A 49 16.07 -28.95 18.08
C LEU A 49 17.37 -29.47 18.72
N GLY A 50 18.33 -28.57 18.91
CA GLY A 50 19.54 -28.84 19.67
C GLY A 50 19.27 -29.07 21.17
N ASN A 51 20.32 -29.26 21.95
CA ASN A 51 20.20 -29.24 23.40
C ASN A 51 20.06 -27.79 23.88
N SER A 52 19.08 -27.52 24.74
CA SER A 52 18.94 -26.20 25.36
C SER A 52 19.83 -26.10 26.61
N PRO A 53 20.66 -25.04 26.76
CA PRO A 53 21.54 -24.86 27.92
C PRO A 53 20.82 -24.82 29.28
N ASP A 54 19.61 -24.27 29.32
CA ASP A 54 18.79 -24.16 30.53
C ASP A 54 17.70 -25.25 30.61
N GLY A 55 17.74 -26.22 29.69
CA GLY A 55 16.73 -27.27 29.55
C GLY A 55 15.35 -26.77 29.12
N LYS A 56 15.24 -25.51 28.65
CA LYS A 56 13.99 -24.92 28.18
C LYS A 56 14.05 -24.56 26.70
N TYR A 57 12.97 -24.88 26.00
CA TYR A 57 12.78 -24.53 24.60
C TYR A 57 11.77 -23.39 24.51
N ARG A 58 12.10 -22.35 23.74
CA ARG A 58 11.27 -21.14 23.61
C ARG A 58 10.57 -21.16 22.26
N PHE A 59 9.24 -21.12 22.32
CA PHE A 59 8.36 -21.06 21.16
C PHE A 59 7.61 -19.73 21.19
N ASN A 60 7.78 -18.91 20.14
CA ASN A 60 7.35 -17.52 20.10
C ASN A 60 6.25 -17.31 19.07
N PHE A 61 5.33 -16.41 19.36
CA PHE A 61 4.45 -15.80 18.37
C PHE A 61 4.87 -14.34 18.14
N PRO A 62 4.63 -13.77 16.95
CA PRO A 62 4.97 -12.38 16.69
C PRO A 62 4.27 -11.40 17.65
N ALA A 63 5.00 -10.39 18.13
CA ALA A 63 4.47 -9.23 18.81
C ALA A 63 3.99 -8.16 17.80
N THR A 64 4.65 -8.09 16.64
CA THR A 64 4.33 -7.21 15.51
C THR A 64 4.68 -7.94 14.21
N ILE A 65 4.12 -7.49 13.10
CA ILE A 65 4.51 -7.89 11.76
C ILE A 65 4.91 -6.65 10.94
N PRO A 66 5.74 -6.80 9.89
CA PRO A 66 5.99 -5.74 8.91
C PRO A 66 4.68 -5.10 8.38
N GLY A 67 4.73 -3.85 7.95
CA GLY A 67 3.59 -3.07 7.42
C GLY A 67 2.57 -2.57 8.46
N THR A 68 2.40 -3.25 9.60
CA THR A 68 1.38 -2.84 10.60
C THR A 68 1.80 -1.72 11.55
N TYR A 69 3.12 -1.51 11.70
CA TYR A 69 3.72 -0.51 12.60
C TYR A 69 3.05 -0.43 13.98
N ALA A 70 2.71 -1.58 14.57
CA ALA A 70 2.03 -1.68 15.85
C ALA A 70 2.36 -2.97 16.60
N THR A 71 2.56 -2.86 17.92
CA THR A 71 2.60 -4.03 18.80
C THR A 71 1.18 -4.57 19.06
N LEU A 72 0.90 -5.74 18.49
CA LEU A 72 -0.40 -6.40 18.50
C LEU A 72 -0.45 -7.64 19.41
N ASP A 73 0.71 -8.24 19.73
CA ASP A 73 0.85 -9.40 20.61
C ASP A 73 0.00 -10.61 20.17
N TYR A 74 0.31 -11.19 19.00
CA TYR A 74 -0.50 -12.27 18.41
C TYR A 74 -0.60 -13.53 19.27
N GLY A 75 0.36 -13.76 20.16
CA GLY A 75 0.31 -14.87 21.11
C GLY A 75 -0.91 -14.82 22.06
N ARG A 76 -1.64 -13.70 22.13
CA ARG A 76 -2.90 -13.58 22.89
C ARG A 76 -4.06 -14.39 22.32
N PHE A 77 -4.04 -14.75 21.04
CA PHE A 77 -5.08 -15.54 20.37
C PHE A 77 -4.88 -17.06 20.51
N ILE A 78 -3.82 -17.47 21.21
CA ILE A 78 -3.41 -18.86 21.36
C ILE A 78 -3.87 -19.40 22.73
N HIS A 79 -4.65 -20.47 22.66
CA HIS A 79 -5.33 -21.12 23.78
C HIS A 79 -4.91 -22.58 23.94
N ASP A 80 -5.00 -23.10 25.16
CA ASP A 80 -4.81 -24.51 25.50
C ASP A 80 -3.51 -25.14 24.98
N PHE A 81 -2.42 -24.37 25.01
CA PHE A 81 -1.11 -24.81 24.52
C PHE A 81 -0.55 -25.99 25.32
N LYS A 82 -0.21 -27.07 24.62
CA LYS A 82 0.39 -28.28 25.16
C LYS A 82 1.64 -28.66 24.36
N ALA A 83 2.62 -29.19 25.07
CA ALA A 83 3.83 -29.75 24.49
C ALA A 83 4.02 -31.19 24.96
N PHE A 84 4.53 -32.05 24.09
CA PHE A 84 4.74 -33.47 24.34
C PHE A 84 6.15 -33.87 23.94
N ASP A 85 6.78 -34.77 24.69
CA ASP A 85 8.04 -35.40 24.29
C ASP A 85 7.84 -36.54 23.28
N ALA A 86 8.94 -37.16 22.84
CA ALA A 86 8.91 -38.25 21.86
C ALA A 86 8.16 -39.51 22.34
N SER A 87 7.92 -39.66 23.65
CA SER A 87 7.11 -40.76 24.21
C SER A 87 5.62 -40.41 24.30
N GLY A 88 5.23 -39.18 23.94
CA GLY A 88 3.87 -38.67 24.07
C GLY A 88 3.54 -38.15 25.46
N LYS A 89 4.52 -38.04 26.37
CA LYS A 89 4.31 -37.50 27.71
C LYS A 89 4.25 -35.98 27.67
N THR A 90 3.29 -35.39 28.38
CA THR A 90 3.14 -33.94 28.47
C THR A 90 4.32 -33.28 29.20
N LEU A 91 4.82 -32.20 28.61
CA LEU A 91 5.89 -31.36 29.14
C LEU A 91 5.31 -30.15 29.89
N LYS A 92 6.07 -29.62 30.86
CA LYS A 92 5.66 -28.42 31.59
C LYS A 92 5.88 -27.19 30.73
N VAL A 93 4.84 -26.37 30.57
CA VAL A 93 4.87 -25.13 29.79
C VAL A 93 4.54 -23.93 30.68
N SER A 94 5.21 -22.81 30.47
CA SER A 94 4.85 -21.50 31.04
C SER A 94 4.83 -20.44 29.94
N LYS A 95 3.85 -19.51 29.99
CA LYS A 95 3.70 -18.41 29.03
C LYS A 95 4.12 -17.08 29.63
N LYS A 96 4.84 -16.25 28.87
CA LYS A 96 5.09 -14.83 29.15
C LYS A 96 4.86 -14.05 27.86
N LYS A 97 3.80 -13.23 27.82
CA LYS A 97 3.34 -12.53 26.61
C LYS A 97 3.21 -13.51 25.42
N ASN A 98 4.00 -13.33 24.37
CA ASN A 98 3.98 -14.15 23.15
C ASN A 98 4.91 -15.37 23.20
N THR A 99 5.65 -15.57 24.30
CA THR A 99 6.64 -16.64 24.43
C THR A 99 6.12 -17.76 25.32
N TYR A 100 6.18 -18.99 24.83
CA TYR A 100 5.97 -20.22 25.57
C TYR A 100 7.33 -20.87 25.87
N SER A 101 7.65 -21.03 27.17
CA SER A 101 8.83 -21.76 27.64
C SER A 101 8.45 -23.19 28.00
N ILE A 102 9.04 -24.16 27.32
CA ILE A 102 8.77 -25.61 27.45
C ILE A 102 9.95 -26.26 28.17
N LYS A 103 9.70 -26.91 29.32
CA LYS A 103 10.74 -27.63 30.07
C LYS A 103 10.88 -29.06 29.53
N GLY A 104 12.02 -29.37 28.91
CA GLY A 104 12.28 -30.63 28.21
C GLY A 104 12.06 -30.51 26.70
N LYS A 105 12.71 -31.40 25.93
CA LYS A 105 12.72 -31.36 24.46
C LYS A 105 11.37 -31.78 23.88
N PRO A 106 10.61 -30.88 23.23
CA PRO A 106 9.35 -31.24 22.62
C PRO A 106 9.57 -32.03 21.33
N ALA A 107 8.70 -33.01 21.09
CA ALA A 107 8.52 -33.68 19.81
C ALA A 107 7.25 -33.19 19.10
N LYS A 108 6.24 -32.73 19.86
CA LYS A 108 4.96 -32.25 19.32
C LYS A 108 4.41 -31.10 20.15
N LEU A 109 3.81 -30.12 19.48
CA LEU A 109 3.01 -29.07 20.11
C LEU A 109 1.57 -29.14 19.60
N GLU A 110 0.60 -28.82 20.46
CA GLU A 110 -0.81 -28.66 20.09
C GLU A 110 -1.39 -27.42 20.78
N TYR A 111 -2.20 -26.66 20.07
CA TYR A 111 -2.92 -25.50 20.62
C TYR A 111 -4.13 -25.16 19.74
N TRP A 112 -4.98 -24.27 20.26
CA TRP A 112 -6.15 -23.72 19.57
C TRP A 112 -5.93 -22.25 19.28
N ALA A 113 -6.20 -21.82 18.04
CA ALA A 113 -6.05 -20.45 17.59
C ALA A 113 -7.43 -19.82 17.33
N GLU A 114 -7.73 -18.74 18.05
CA GLU A 114 -8.90 -17.87 17.86
C GLU A 114 -8.63 -16.87 16.74
N ASP A 115 -9.69 -16.37 16.09
CA ASP A 115 -9.57 -15.31 15.09
C ASP A 115 -9.47 -13.91 15.72
N SER A 116 -9.14 -12.91 14.91
CA SER A 116 -9.02 -11.52 15.37
C SER A 116 -10.17 -10.61 14.89
N PHE A 117 -10.95 -11.03 13.90
CA PHE A 117 -11.93 -10.21 13.19
C PHE A 117 -13.13 -9.87 14.07
N ASP A 118 -13.55 -10.81 14.91
CA ASP A 118 -14.67 -10.63 15.84
C ASP A 118 -14.25 -10.64 17.33
N ALA A 119 -12.95 -10.83 17.59
CA ALA A 119 -12.35 -10.72 18.91
C ALA A 119 -12.67 -9.38 19.60
N LYS A 120 -13.16 -9.46 20.84
CA LYS A 120 -13.64 -8.28 21.61
C LYS A 120 -12.51 -7.51 22.27
N ILE A 121 -11.60 -6.96 21.46
CA ILE A 121 -10.40 -6.23 21.91
C ILE A 121 -10.56 -4.72 21.68
N ARG A 122 -10.41 -3.93 22.76
CA ARG A 122 -10.51 -2.45 22.69
C ARG A 122 -9.20 -1.74 22.40
N LYS A 123 -8.08 -2.23 22.97
CA LYS A 123 -6.75 -1.61 22.86
C LYS A 123 -5.87 -2.49 22.01
N ASN A 124 -5.12 -1.89 21.08
CA ASN A 124 -4.26 -2.61 20.14
C ASN A 124 -5.06 -3.70 19.38
N LYS A 125 -6.24 -3.31 18.88
CA LYS A 125 -7.03 -4.15 17.97
C LYS A 125 -6.18 -4.42 16.72
N VAL A 126 -6.20 -5.66 16.23
CA VAL A 126 -5.52 -6.03 14.98
C VAL A 126 -6.24 -5.33 13.83
N PHE A 127 -5.47 -4.70 12.96
CA PHE A 127 -5.97 -4.15 11.70
C PHE A 127 -6.41 -5.30 10.81
N GLU A 128 -7.61 -5.25 10.25
CA GLU A 128 -8.25 -6.40 9.61
C GLU A 128 -7.41 -7.04 8.48
N PRO A 129 -6.73 -6.30 7.59
CA PRO A 129 -5.77 -6.89 6.65
C PRO A 129 -4.62 -7.71 7.27
N ALA A 130 -4.18 -7.35 8.47
CA ALA A 130 -3.21 -8.11 9.28
C ALA A 130 -3.86 -9.20 10.15
N GLY A 131 -5.18 -9.26 10.16
CA GLY A 131 -5.97 -10.07 11.05
C GLY A 131 -6.25 -11.45 10.50
N THR A 132 -6.89 -12.25 11.34
CA THR A 132 -7.26 -13.63 11.07
C THR A 132 -8.78 -13.81 11.15
N ASN A 133 -9.32 -14.78 10.41
CA ASN A 133 -10.75 -15.10 10.35
C ASN A 133 -10.98 -16.62 10.41
N ASN A 134 -11.93 -17.10 11.22
CA ASN A 134 -12.28 -18.52 11.40
C ASN A 134 -13.75 -18.84 11.02
N GLN A 135 -14.21 -18.34 9.89
CA GLN A 135 -15.61 -18.53 9.48
C GLN A 135 -15.86 -19.94 8.92
N GLU A 136 -16.34 -20.84 9.78
CA GLU A 136 -16.57 -22.26 9.47
C GLU A 136 -17.26 -22.47 8.11
N ARG A 137 -16.66 -23.33 7.27
CA ARG A 137 -17.13 -23.71 5.92
C ARG A 137 -17.25 -22.57 4.91
N ARG A 138 -16.87 -21.34 5.25
CA ARG A 138 -17.01 -20.17 4.37
C ARG A 138 -15.68 -19.52 4.02
N ASN A 139 -14.94 -19.09 5.03
CA ASN A 139 -13.70 -18.34 4.85
C ASN A 139 -12.78 -18.54 6.06
N PHE A 140 -11.52 -18.85 5.77
CA PHE A 140 -10.44 -18.73 6.71
C PHE A 140 -9.41 -17.78 6.13
N LEU A 141 -9.05 -16.73 6.85
CA LEU A 141 -7.94 -15.85 6.49
C LEU A 141 -6.78 -16.14 7.44
N LEU A 142 -5.78 -16.85 6.92
CA LEU A 142 -4.64 -17.31 7.67
C LEU A 142 -3.47 -16.35 7.48
N ASN A 143 -3.49 -15.25 8.24
CA ASN A 143 -2.29 -14.47 8.48
C ASN A 143 -1.43 -15.23 9.51
N ALA A 144 -0.23 -15.67 9.09
CA ALA A 144 0.53 -16.68 9.83
C ALA A 144 0.87 -16.26 11.27
N ALA A 145 1.08 -14.97 11.52
CA ALA A 145 1.36 -14.44 12.86
C ALA A 145 0.30 -14.81 13.91
N GLY A 146 -0.98 -14.90 13.51
CA GLY A 146 -2.08 -15.25 14.41
C GLY A 146 -2.25 -16.74 14.68
N TYR A 147 -1.63 -17.62 13.88
CA TYR A 147 -1.83 -19.07 13.95
C TYR A 147 -0.56 -19.86 14.23
N PHE A 148 0.62 -19.40 13.81
CA PHE A 148 1.81 -20.22 13.75
C PHE A 148 2.98 -19.51 14.41
N GLY A 149 3.48 -20.07 15.52
CA GLY A 149 4.70 -19.60 16.17
C GLY A 149 5.96 -20.30 15.66
N PHE A 150 7.12 -19.91 16.16
CA PHE A 150 8.43 -20.43 15.77
C PHE A 150 9.31 -20.75 16.98
N PHE A 151 10.28 -21.65 16.82
CA PHE A 151 11.32 -21.84 17.83
C PHE A 151 12.42 -20.79 17.65
N GLU A 152 12.83 -20.17 18.75
CA GLU A 152 13.88 -19.14 18.76
C GLU A 152 15.19 -19.65 18.13
N GLY A 153 15.72 -18.90 17.17
CA GLY A 153 16.96 -19.23 16.44
C GLY A 153 16.78 -20.21 15.28
N LEU A 154 15.55 -20.63 14.98
CA LEU A 154 15.20 -21.56 13.88
C LEU A 154 14.27 -20.92 12.84
N GLU A 155 14.25 -19.59 12.76
CA GLU A 155 13.45 -18.79 11.82
C GLU A 155 13.90 -19.04 10.37
N ASP A 156 15.19 -19.26 10.14
CA ASP A 156 15.76 -19.53 8.81
C ASP A 156 15.43 -20.93 8.26
N LEU A 157 14.79 -21.80 9.06
CA LEU A 157 14.41 -23.12 8.57
C LEU A 157 13.20 -23.02 7.64
N PRO A 158 13.16 -23.81 6.55
CA PRO A 158 12.03 -23.84 5.65
C PRO A 158 10.75 -24.27 6.37
N VAL A 159 9.63 -23.72 5.93
CA VAL A 159 8.30 -23.95 6.52
C VAL A 159 7.47 -24.84 5.60
N SER A 160 6.74 -25.78 6.21
CA SER A 160 5.68 -26.56 5.59
C SER A 160 4.38 -26.39 6.37
N LEU A 161 3.28 -26.09 5.66
CA LEU A 161 1.95 -25.96 6.23
C LEU A 161 0.99 -26.93 5.52
N GLU A 162 0.47 -27.92 6.24
CA GLU A 162 -0.62 -28.78 5.78
C GLU A 162 -1.96 -28.22 6.28
N VAL A 163 -2.80 -27.78 5.35
CA VAL A 163 -4.15 -27.28 5.63
C VAL A 163 -5.17 -28.37 5.33
N ASN A 164 -5.82 -28.92 6.36
CA ASN A 164 -6.99 -29.78 6.18
C ASN A 164 -8.24 -28.91 6.04
N LYS A 165 -8.96 -29.06 4.92
CA LYS A 165 -10.09 -28.19 4.56
C LYS A 165 -11.23 -28.97 3.91
N SER A 166 -12.41 -28.36 3.84
CA SER A 166 -13.50 -28.87 3.02
C SER A 166 -13.08 -28.97 1.54
N PRO A 167 -13.48 -30.02 0.80
CA PRO A 167 -13.23 -30.13 -0.65
C PRO A 167 -13.75 -28.94 -1.47
N SER A 168 -14.79 -28.25 -0.98
CA SER A 168 -15.40 -27.10 -1.64
C SER A 168 -14.62 -25.80 -1.48
N LEU A 169 -13.59 -25.77 -0.63
CA LEU A 169 -12.77 -24.60 -0.38
C LEU A 169 -11.38 -24.78 -1.00
N TYR A 170 -10.77 -23.68 -1.39
CA TYR A 170 -9.43 -23.61 -1.95
C TYR A 170 -8.63 -22.52 -1.22
N GLY A 171 -7.38 -22.83 -0.87
CA GLY A 171 -6.47 -21.87 -0.26
C GLY A 171 -5.71 -21.10 -1.35
N LEU A 172 -5.98 -19.81 -1.46
CA LEU A 172 -5.21 -18.89 -2.28
C LEU A 172 -4.06 -18.30 -1.47
N SER A 173 -2.85 -18.35 -2.04
CA SER A 173 -1.64 -17.72 -1.51
C SER A 173 -0.64 -17.53 -2.65
N ALA A 174 0.37 -16.70 -2.44
CA ALA A 174 1.52 -16.59 -3.33
C ALA A 174 2.59 -17.68 -3.08
N MET A 175 2.47 -18.45 -1.98
CA MET A 175 3.32 -19.62 -1.74
C MET A 175 3.11 -20.73 -2.77
N GLU A 176 4.19 -21.46 -3.04
CA GLU A 176 4.10 -22.75 -3.72
C GLU A 176 3.17 -23.69 -2.94
N SER A 177 2.24 -24.32 -3.66
CA SER A 177 1.30 -25.24 -3.05
C SER A 177 0.87 -26.37 -3.97
N TYR A 178 0.47 -27.49 -3.35
CA TYR A 178 -0.23 -28.57 -4.02
C TYR A 178 -1.37 -29.09 -3.17
N SER A 179 -2.37 -29.69 -3.82
CA SER A 179 -3.52 -30.32 -3.13
C SER A 179 -3.45 -31.84 -3.23
N TYR A 180 -3.85 -32.52 -2.15
CA TYR A 180 -3.98 -33.98 -2.11
C TYR A 180 -5.19 -34.37 -1.26
N GLY A 181 -6.24 -34.91 -1.90
CA GLY A 181 -7.51 -35.19 -1.21
C GLY A 181 -8.09 -33.92 -0.58
N ASN A 182 -8.29 -33.94 0.74
CA ASN A 182 -8.84 -32.80 1.49
C ASN A 182 -7.77 -31.86 2.04
N THR A 183 -6.49 -32.09 1.73
CA THR A 183 -5.39 -31.23 2.19
C THR A 183 -4.87 -30.34 1.06
N GLN A 184 -4.41 -29.16 1.45
CA GLN A 184 -3.56 -28.31 0.62
C GLN A 184 -2.30 -27.97 1.40
N ASN A 185 -1.15 -28.24 0.78
CA ASN A 185 0.15 -28.08 1.40
C ASN A 185 0.84 -26.86 0.82
N PHE A 186 1.36 -26.00 1.68
CA PHE A 186 2.08 -24.77 1.32
C PHE A 186 3.52 -24.85 1.82
N TYR A 187 4.44 -24.24 1.05
CA TYR A 187 5.86 -24.22 1.35
C TYR A 187 6.39 -22.79 1.33
N ALA A 188 7.24 -22.49 2.31
CA ALA A 188 8.00 -21.25 2.35
C ALA A 188 9.47 -21.54 2.67
N ARG A 189 10.35 -20.73 2.10
CA ARG A 189 11.82 -20.81 2.24
C ARG A 189 12.31 -20.63 3.68
N ASP A 190 11.60 -19.84 4.47
CA ASP A 190 11.91 -19.53 5.87
C ASP A 190 10.64 -18.97 6.56
N TYR A 191 10.74 -18.67 7.86
CA TYR A 191 9.62 -18.14 8.64
C TYR A 191 9.25 -16.69 8.26
N HIS A 192 10.18 -15.89 7.74
CA HIS A 192 9.88 -14.54 7.27
C HIS A 192 8.99 -14.59 6.03
N HIS A 193 9.39 -15.35 5.00
CA HIS A 193 8.56 -15.57 3.82
C HIS A 193 7.19 -16.20 4.17
N PHE A 194 7.13 -17.08 5.17
CA PHE A 194 5.85 -17.65 5.62
C PHE A 194 4.92 -16.62 6.26
N LEU A 195 5.46 -15.71 7.09
CA LEU A 195 4.69 -14.60 7.65
C LEU A 195 4.19 -13.64 6.59
N ASP A 196 4.96 -13.51 5.52
CA ASP A 196 4.73 -12.61 4.40
C ASP A 196 3.90 -13.25 3.26
N CYS A 197 3.31 -14.42 3.52
CA CYS A 197 2.46 -15.13 2.58
C CYS A 197 1.14 -15.56 3.23
N PRO A 198 0.17 -14.66 3.39
CA PRO A 198 -1.17 -15.01 3.84
C PRO A 198 -1.81 -16.10 2.98
N VAL A 199 -2.69 -16.88 3.59
CA VAL A 199 -3.51 -17.89 2.90
C VAL A 199 -4.99 -17.60 3.14
N MET A 200 -5.75 -17.32 2.08
CA MET A 200 -7.21 -17.23 2.16
C MET A 200 -7.85 -18.51 1.66
N VAL A 201 -8.48 -19.27 2.57
CA VAL A 201 -9.21 -20.50 2.26
C VAL A 201 -10.70 -20.20 2.14
N SER A 202 -11.23 -20.22 0.92
CA SER A 202 -12.64 -19.91 0.64
C SER A 202 -13.14 -20.62 -0.62
N LYS A 203 -14.43 -20.44 -0.96
CA LYS A 203 -14.91 -20.84 -2.30
C LYS A 203 -14.18 -19.98 -3.34
N PRO A 204 -13.60 -20.56 -4.40
CA PRO A 204 -12.79 -19.81 -5.35
C PRO A 204 -13.65 -18.84 -6.18
N ASP A 205 -13.34 -17.55 -6.09
CA ASP A 205 -13.64 -16.51 -7.07
C ASP A 205 -12.29 -15.85 -7.43
N THR A 206 -11.71 -16.26 -8.56
CA THR A 206 -10.36 -15.85 -8.95
C THR A 206 -10.27 -15.40 -10.40
N THR A 207 -9.39 -14.43 -10.65
CA THR A 207 -8.97 -14.00 -11.98
C THR A 207 -7.45 -13.92 -12.00
N SER A 208 -6.80 -14.57 -12.97
CA SER A 208 -5.34 -14.55 -13.13
C SER A 208 -4.94 -13.95 -14.47
N PHE A 209 -3.82 -13.24 -14.50
CA PHE A 209 -3.21 -12.66 -15.68
C PHE A 209 -1.68 -12.66 -15.55
N MET A 210 -0.98 -12.45 -16.65
CA MET A 210 0.47 -12.28 -16.65
C MET A 210 0.81 -10.80 -16.63
N LEU A 211 1.85 -10.45 -15.88
CA LEU A 211 2.47 -9.13 -15.86
C LEU A 211 3.98 -9.37 -16.02
N GLY A 212 4.55 -9.03 -17.17
CA GLY A 212 5.89 -9.51 -17.53
C GLY A 212 5.98 -11.03 -17.42
N GLY A 213 6.97 -11.52 -16.66
CA GLY A 213 7.14 -12.94 -16.35
C GLY A 213 6.28 -13.46 -15.19
N ALA A 214 5.66 -12.58 -14.39
CA ALA A 214 4.97 -12.97 -13.16
C ALA A 214 3.50 -13.31 -13.40
N LYS A 215 3.00 -14.36 -12.76
CA LYS A 215 1.58 -14.68 -12.70
C LYS A 215 0.92 -13.94 -11.55
N VAL A 216 0.05 -13.00 -11.87
CA VAL A 216 -0.74 -12.26 -10.88
C VAL A 216 -2.11 -12.92 -10.74
N THR A 217 -2.55 -13.17 -9.49
CA THR A 217 -3.85 -13.77 -9.19
C THR A 217 -4.64 -12.89 -8.22
N ILE A 218 -5.81 -12.43 -8.66
CA ILE A 218 -6.82 -11.81 -7.80
C ILE A 218 -7.71 -12.92 -7.25
N GLY A 219 -7.89 -12.99 -5.93
CA GLY A 219 -8.93 -13.81 -5.33
C GLY A 219 -9.76 -13.06 -4.33
N VAL A 220 -11.06 -13.34 -4.36
CA VAL A 220 -12.05 -12.57 -3.61
C VAL A 220 -12.92 -13.49 -2.78
N PHE A 221 -13.12 -13.12 -1.54
CA PHE A 221 -14.21 -13.60 -0.71
C PHE A 221 -15.16 -12.45 -0.40
N THR A 222 -16.44 -12.64 -0.70
CA THR A 222 -17.50 -11.68 -0.34
C THR A 222 -18.46 -12.31 0.65
N GLU A 223 -18.85 -11.57 1.69
CA GLU A 223 -19.80 -12.10 2.68
C GLU A 223 -21.22 -12.31 2.11
N ASN A 224 -21.59 -11.56 1.08
CA ASN A 224 -22.88 -11.66 0.39
C ASN A 224 -22.87 -12.63 -0.80
N GLY A 225 -21.73 -13.23 -1.13
CA GLY A 225 -21.60 -14.24 -2.19
C GLY A 225 -21.53 -13.69 -3.61
N ARG A 226 -21.35 -12.37 -3.78
CA ARG A 226 -21.02 -11.77 -5.08
C ARG A 226 -19.67 -12.28 -5.59
N GLU A 227 -19.59 -12.54 -6.89
CA GLU A 227 -18.32 -12.80 -7.58
C GLU A 227 -17.82 -11.47 -8.15
N LEU A 228 -16.63 -11.04 -7.73
CA LEU A 228 -16.07 -9.72 -8.05
C LEU A 228 -14.67 -9.77 -8.66
N SER A 229 -13.98 -10.92 -8.66
CA SER A 229 -12.58 -10.98 -9.12
C SER A 229 -12.38 -10.43 -10.53
N ARG A 230 -13.32 -10.73 -11.44
CA ARG A 230 -13.30 -10.24 -12.83
C ARG A 230 -13.56 -8.74 -12.93
N ASP A 231 -14.44 -8.20 -12.11
CA ASP A 231 -14.75 -6.77 -12.14
C ASP A 231 -13.62 -5.95 -11.51
N ILE A 232 -12.97 -6.47 -10.46
CA ILE A 232 -11.73 -5.91 -9.92
C ILE A 232 -10.63 -5.91 -11.00
N TYR A 233 -10.44 -7.04 -11.71
CA TYR A 233 -9.47 -7.10 -12.80
C TYR A 233 -9.69 -6.00 -13.85
N LYS A 234 -10.93 -5.78 -14.30
CA LYS A 234 -11.25 -4.71 -15.25
C LYS A 234 -10.89 -3.31 -14.74
N GLN A 235 -10.96 -3.07 -13.43
CA GLN A 235 -10.58 -1.77 -12.85
C GLN A 235 -9.06 -1.56 -12.84
N VAL A 236 -8.30 -2.63 -12.63
CA VAL A 236 -6.84 -2.53 -12.44
C VAL A 236 -6.05 -2.81 -13.71
N GLU A 237 -6.64 -3.43 -14.74
CA GLU A 237 -5.93 -3.90 -15.93
C GLU A 237 -5.06 -2.82 -16.59
N THR A 238 -5.63 -1.64 -16.85
CA THR A 238 -4.92 -0.52 -17.49
C THR A 238 -3.75 -0.05 -16.62
N SER A 239 -3.96 0.06 -15.31
CA SER A 239 -2.92 0.49 -14.39
C SER A 239 -1.82 -0.56 -14.19
N MET A 240 -2.15 -1.84 -14.20
CA MET A 240 -1.16 -2.92 -14.14
C MET A 240 -0.27 -2.88 -15.39
N LYS A 241 -0.84 -2.70 -16.59
CA LYS A 241 -0.04 -2.52 -17.81
C LYS A 241 0.88 -1.30 -17.75
N ALA A 242 0.42 -0.20 -17.16
CA ALA A 242 1.25 0.97 -16.92
C ALA A 242 2.42 0.67 -15.96
N ILE A 243 2.18 -0.07 -14.89
CA ILE A 243 3.22 -0.52 -13.96
C ILE A 243 4.22 -1.44 -14.66
N GLU A 244 3.78 -2.39 -15.48
CA GLU A 244 4.67 -3.28 -16.23
C GLU A 244 5.64 -2.49 -17.12
N ALA A 245 5.12 -1.49 -17.83
CA ALA A 245 5.95 -0.60 -18.64
C ALA A 245 6.93 0.19 -17.78
N PHE A 246 6.46 0.73 -16.65
CA PHE A 246 7.30 1.47 -15.70
C PHE A 246 8.43 0.59 -15.16
N LEU A 247 8.14 -0.66 -14.79
CA LEU A 247 9.12 -1.64 -14.27
C LEU A 247 9.91 -2.37 -15.37
N GLN A 248 9.78 -1.97 -16.63
CA GLN A 248 10.46 -2.57 -17.78
C GLN A 248 10.22 -4.09 -17.93
N GLY A 249 9.07 -4.58 -17.44
CA GLY A 249 8.71 -6.00 -17.45
C GLY A 249 9.49 -6.89 -16.48
N ASP A 250 10.40 -6.32 -15.68
CA ASP A 250 11.25 -7.03 -14.73
C ASP A 250 10.64 -7.00 -13.32
N LEU A 251 10.02 -8.11 -12.92
CA LEU A 251 9.42 -8.29 -11.60
C LEU A 251 10.26 -9.26 -10.78
N PRO A 252 10.56 -8.96 -9.50
CA PRO A 252 11.40 -9.82 -8.65
C PRO A 252 10.70 -11.09 -8.14
N VAL A 253 9.49 -11.41 -8.63
CA VAL A 253 8.71 -12.58 -8.21
C VAL A 253 8.05 -13.26 -9.40
N ASP A 254 7.91 -14.59 -9.32
CA ASP A 254 7.20 -15.38 -10.34
C ASP A 254 5.67 -15.36 -10.15
N ASN A 255 5.19 -15.12 -8.93
CA ASN A 255 3.78 -15.14 -8.58
C ASN A 255 3.44 -13.99 -7.64
N TYR A 256 2.31 -13.34 -7.86
CA TYR A 256 1.76 -12.33 -6.96
C TYR A 256 0.27 -12.60 -6.67
N ALA A 257 -0.19 -12.41 -5.44
CA ALA A 257 -1.59 -12.62 -5.05
C ALA A 257 -2.26 -11.37 -4.45
N PHE A 258 -3.32 -10.87 -5.07
CA PHE A 258 -4.23 -9.91 -4.44
C PHE A 258 -5.36 -10.68 -3.73
N ILE A 259 -5.44 -10.55 -2.40
CA ILE A 259 -6.37 -11.30 -1.55
C ILE A 259 -7.43 -10.35 -0.97
N PHE A 260 -8.65 -10.42 -1.48
CA PHE A 260 -9.75 -9.55 -1.06
C PHE A 260 -10.71 -10.24 -0.11
N TYR A 261 -10.89 -9.66 1.07
CA TYR A 261 -12.03 -9.90 1.95
C TYR A 261 -12.99 -8.71 1.85
N ILE A 262 -14.19 -8.97 1.35
CA ILE A 262 -15.22 -7.95 1.12
C ILE A 262 -16.35 -8.12 2.13
N LYS A 263 -16.44 -7.15 3.05
CA LYS A 263 -17.41 -7.12 4.14
C LYS A 263 -18.77 -6.61 3.65
N ASP A 264 -19.84 -7.36 3.93
CA ASP A 264 -21.18 -6.97 3.47
C ASP A 264 -21.76 -5.83 4.31
N HIS A 265 -22.03 -4.72 3.62
CA HIS A 265 -22.70 -3.53 4.13
C HIS A 265 -23.79 -3.03 3.18
N THR A 266 -24.33 -3.91 2.33
CA THR A 266 -25.42 -3.61 1.38
C THR A 266 -26.69 -3.10 2.07
N GLU A 267 -26.86 -3.40 3.37
CA GLU A 267 -27.89 -2.78 4.22
C GLU A 267 -27.81 -1.23 4.28
N PHE A 268 -26.68 -0.64 3.88
CA PHE A 268 -26.43 0.78 3.81
C PHE A 268 -26.39 1.33 2.37
N GLU A 269 -26.72 0.53 1.36
CA GLU A 269 -26.69 0.95 -0.06
C GLU A 269 -27.47 2.23 -0.32
N SER A 270 -28.62 2.41 0.36
CA SER A 270 -29.42 3.63 0.27
C SER A 270 -28.65 4.93 0.59
N LEU A 271 -27.61 4.87 1.42
CA LEU A 271 -26.76 6.02 1.75
C LEU A 271 -25.85 6.43 0.59
N PHE A 272 -25.58 5.51 -0.35
CA PHE A 272 -24.61 5.67 -1.42
C PHE A 272 -25.26 5.75 -2.81
N ASN A 273 -26.52 5.32 -2.95
CA ASN A 273 -27.25 5.34 -4.23
C ASN A 273 -28.23 6.52 -4.40
N GLY A 274 -28.23 7.50 -3.48
CA GLY A 274 -29.00 8.74 -3.60
C GLY A 274 -30.51 8.62 -3.34
N SER A 275 -30.96 7.54 -2.70
CA SER A 275 -32.36 7.36 -2.28
C SER A 275 -32.72 8.16 -1.01
N GLU A 276 -33.99 8.19 -0.62
CA GLU A 276 -34.45 8.93 0.56
C GLU A 276 -33.84 8.35 1.86
N ILE A 277 -32.92 9.09 2.49
CA ILE A 277 -32.12 8.60 3.62
C ILE A 277 -32.87 8.84 4.95
N LYS A 278 -33.16 7.76 5.68
CA LYS A 278 -33.62 7.85 7.07
C LYS A 278 -32.45 8.18 7.99
N ILE A 279 -32.61 9.20 8.85
CA ILE A 279 -31.60 9.62 9.85
C ILE A 279 -31.14 8.43 10.73
N GLY A 280 -32.05 7.52 11.09
CA GLY A 280 -31.71 6.31 11.86
C GLY A 280 -30.72 5.39 11.14
N THR A 281 -30.77 5.32 9.80
CA THR A 281 -29.82 4.54 8.98
C THR A 281 -28.42 5.14 9.03
N ILE A 282 -28.29 6.48 9.02
CA ILE A 282 -27.00 7.18 9.15
C ILE A 282 -26.36 6.86 10.50
N PHE A 283 -27.11 6.99 11.61
CA PHE A 283 -26.59 6.67 12.95
C PHE A 283 -26.19 5.19 13.08
N LYS A 284 -26.98 4.28 12.49
CA LYS A 284 -26.67 2.85 12.45
C LYS A 284 -25.38 2.59 11.67
N ALA A 285 -25.18 3.22 10.51
CA ALA A 285 -23.97 3.11 9.70
C ALA A 285 -22.74 3.64 10.45
N LEU A 286 -22.81 4.86 11.00
CA LEU A 286 -21.73 5.43 11.80
C LEU A 286 -21.31 4.51 12.95
N ARG A 287 -22.29 3.93 13.66
CA ARG A 287 -22.01 3.00 14.76
C ARG A 287 -21.41 1.66 14.29
N LYS A 288 -21.88 1.10 13.16
CA LYS A 288 -21.40 -0.19 12.65
C LYS A 288 -20.03 -0.10 11.98
N LEU A 289 -19.73 1.02 11.31
CA LEU A 289 -18.48 1.25 10.60
C LEU A 289 -17.39 1.83 11.52
N ALA A 290 -17.77 2.49 12.62
CA ALA A 290 -16.81 3.01 13.59
C ALA A 290 -15.92 1.89 14.17
N GLY A 291 -14.60 2.07 14.03
CA GLY A 291 -13.60 1.14 14.56
C GLY A 291 -13.35 -0.11 13.71
N LYS A 292 -13.91 -0.18 12.49
CA LYS A 292 -13.50 -1.14 11.45
C LYS A 292 -12.30 -0.58 10.69
N GLY A 293 -11.24 -1.38 10.54
CA GLY A 293 -10.06 -1.03 9.77
C GLY A 293 -10.20 -1.47 8.32
N PHE A 294 -10.95 -0.71 7.53
CA PHE A 294 -10.93 -0.87 6.08
C PHE A 294 -9.60 -0.38 5.51
N GLY A 295 -9.05 -1.12 4.56
CA GLY A 295 -7.78 -0.81 3.92
C GLY A 295 -7.10 -2.05 3.37
N ALA A 296 -5.82 -1.92 3.08
CA ALA A 296 -4.97 -3.00 2.62
C ALA A 296 -3.69 -3.10 3.47
N LEU A 297 -3.01 -4.24 3.37
CA LEU A 297 -1.69 -4.47 3.91
C LEU A 297 -0.85 -5.16 2.85
N GLU A 298 0.35 -4.63 2.66
CA GLU A 298 1.35 -5.16 1.77
C GLU A 298 1.99 -6.43 2.33
N HIS A 299 2.35 -7.30 1.41
CA HIS A 299 3.25 -8.42 1.63
C HIS A 299 4.20 -8.49 0.45
N GLY A 300 5.31 -9.21 0.58
CA GLY A 300 6.35 -9.30 -0.43
C GLY A 300 5.84 -9.77 -1.78
N ASN A 301 5.04 -10.82 -1.83
CA ASN A 301 4.44 -11.34 -3.07
C ASN A 301 2.91 -11.39 -3.01
N SER A 302 2.29 -10.62 -2.11
CA SER A 302 0.84 -10.55 -2.04
C SER A 302 0.37 -9.25 -1.38
N SER A 303 -0.93 -9.03 -1.34
CA SER A 303 -1.53 -7.99 -0.51
C SER A 303 -2.91 -8.42 -0.05
N VAL A 304 -3.28 -8.06 1.17
CA VAL A 304 -4.57 -8.41 1.76
C VAL A 304 -5.43 -7.16 1.88
N TYR A 305 -6.66 -7.24 1.40
CA TYR A 305 -7.59 -6.12 1.36
C TYR A 305 -8.81 -6.47 2.22
N TYR A 306 -9.19 -5.55 3.10
CA TYR A 306 -10.43 -5.62 3.84
C TYR A 306 -11.28 -4.41 3.46
N LEU A 307 -12.27 -4.62 2.58
CA LEU A 307 -13.04 -3.52 1.99
C LEU A 307 -14.54 -3.67 2.26
N PRO A 308 -15.28 -2.55 2.39
CA PRO A 308 -16.73 -2.60 2.54
C PRO A 308 -17.43 -2.71 1.18
N ASP A 309 -18.46 -3.54 1.10
CA ASP A 309 -19.40 -3.54 -0.02
C ASP A 309 -20.72 -2.88 0.39
N PHE A 310 -20.97 -1.69 -0.14
CA PHE A 310 -22.23 -0.97 0.06
C PHE A 310 -23.25 -1.24 -1.05
N GLY A 311 -23.05 -2.22 -1.92
CA GLY A 311 -23.89 -2.49 -3.08
C GLY A 311 -23.45 -1.73 -4.33
N GLY A 312 -24.03 -2.08 -5.48
CA GLY A 312 -23.63 -1.53 -6.77
C GLY A 312 -22.14 -1.72 -7.07
N THR A 313 -21.49 -0.70 -7.61
CA THR A 313 -20.06 -0.73 -7.98
C THR A 313 -19.17 -0.03 -6.96
N THR A 314 -19.69 0.47 -5.84
CA THR A 314 -18.91 1.35 -4.94
C THR A 314 -17.70 0.66 -4.32
N VAL A 315 -17.74 -0.67 -4.15
CA VAL A 315 -16.59 -1.46 -3.68
C VAL A 315 -15.40 -1.40 -4.64
N LEU A 316 -15.65 -1.05 -5.91
CA LEU A 316 -14.64 -0.92 -6.96
C LEU A 316 -14.04 0.49 -7.02
N ASP A 317 -14.63 1.47 -6.34
CA ASP A 317 -14.18 2.86 -6.38
C ASP A 317 -12.79 2.98 -5.72
N GLY A 318 -11.82 3.56 -6.44
CA GLY A 318 -10.44 3.69 -5.96
C GLY A 318 -9.67 2.37 -5.86
N MET A 319 -10.22 1.26 -6.37
CA MET A 319 -9.59 -0.06 -6.32
C MET A 319 -8.21 -0.07 -7.00
N ALA A 320 -8.11 0.58 -8.17
CA ALA A 320 -6.86 0.69 -8.91
C ALA A 320 -5.77 1.37 -8.07
N ASP A 321 -6.05 2.54 -7.49
CA ASP A 321 -5.07 3.29 -6.71
C ASP A 321 -4.50 2.48 -5.54
N VAL A 322 -5.36 1.79 -4.78
CA VAL A 322 -4.91 0.96 -3.66
C VAL A 322 -4.09 -0.23 -4.18
N CYS A 323 -4.57 -0.96 -5.20
CA CYS A 323 -3.85 -2.11 -5.74
C CYS A 323 -2.48 -1.74 -6.31
N ILE A 324 -2.37 -0.58 -6.95
CA ILE A 324 -1.10 -0.06 -7.50
C ILE A 324 -0.12 0.21 -6.37
N HIS A 325 -0.55 0.90 -5.30
CA HIS A 325 0.30 1.15 -4.12
C HIS A 325 0.82 -0.16 -3.53
N GLU A 326 -0.08 -1.09 -3.23
CA GLU A 326 0.31 -2.38 -2.64
C GLU A 326 1.20 -3.21 -3.57
N PHE A 327 0.97 -3.12 -4.88
CA PHE A 327 1.81 -3.82 -5.85
C PHE A 327 3.22 -3.21 -5.93
N PHE A 328 3.37 -1.89 -5.83
CA PHE A 328 4.70 -1.24 -5.86
C PHE A 328 5.60 -1.61 -4.67
N HIS A 329 5.04 -2.15 -3.59
CA HIS A 329 5.86 -2.72 -2.50
C HIS A 329 6.74 -3.90 -2.94
N ILE A 330 6.52 -4.42 -4.16
CA ILE A 330 7.42 -5.37 -4.83
C ILE A 330 8.83 -4.79 -5.05
N LEU A 331 8.98 -3.47 -5.18
CA LEU A 331 10.29 -2.81 -5.24
C LEU A 331 10.87 -2.62 -3.85
N THR A 332 10.08 -2.05 -2.93
CA THR A 332 10.50 -1.72 -1.57
C THR A 332 9.35 -2.00 -0.59
N PRO A 333 9.56 -2.78 0.48
CA PRO A 333 10.83 -3.32 0.92
C PRO A 333 11.29 -4.60 0.20
N LEU A 334 10.47 -5.27 -0.61
CA LEU A 334 10.82 -6.63 -1.08
C LEU A 334 12.18 -6.70 -1.81
N GLY A 335 12.41 -5.84 -2.80
CA GLY A 335 13.63 -5.85 -3.61
C GLY A 335 14.76 -5.00 -3.04
N LEU A 336 14.49 -4.16 -2.04
CA LEU A 336 15.44 -3.24 -1.43
C LEU A 336 15.00 -2.95 0.01
N HIS A 337 15.74 -3.46 0.99
CA HIS A 337 15.41 -3.32 2.41
C HIS A 337 16.63 -3.21 3.33
N SER A 338 16.41 -2.63 4.51
CA SER A 338 17.42 -2.55 5.56
C SER A 338 17.48 -3.84 6.37
N GLU A 339 18.50 -3.97 7.22
CA GLU A 339 18.63 -5.10 8.16
C GLU A 339 17.46 -5.19 9.14
N GLU A 340 16.85 -4.07 9.52
CA GLU A 340 15.68 -4.02 10.40
C GLU A 340 14.45 -4.68 9.78
N ILE A 341 14.38 -4.74 8.45
CA ILE A 341 13.29 -5.40 7.73
C ILE A 341 13.67 -6.83 7.35
N GLY A 342 14.87 -7.04 6.80
CA GLY A 342 15.33 -8.38 6.39
C GLY A 342 15.51 -9.34 7.57
N ASN A 343 16.02 -8.84 8.70
CA ASN A 343 16.23 -9.58 9.94
C ASN A 343 15.23 -9.13 11.03
N PHE A 344 13.97 -8.94 10.64
CA PHE A 344 12.96 -8.34 11.49
C PHE A 344 12.78 -9.11 12.81
N ASN A 345 12.99 -8.42 13.93
CA ASN A 345 12.77 -9.00 15.25
C ASN A 345 11.28 -8.96 15.61
N TYR A 346 10.58 -10.07 15.38
CA TYR A 346 9.15 -10.20 15.66
C TYR A 346 8.78 -10.08 17.14
N ILE A 347 9.73 -10.21 18.06
CA ILE A 347 9.48 -10.18 19.51
C ILE A 347 9.70 -8.76 20.06
N GLU A 348 10.82 -8.15 19.69
CA GLU A 348 11.25 -6.80 20.09
C GLU A 348 11.69 -6.02 18.83
N PRO A 349 10.75 -5.42 18.08
CA PRO A 349 11.04 -4.83 16.79
C PRO A 349 11.94 -3.59 16.90
N LYS A 350 12.94 -3.53 16.03
CA LYS A 350 13.68 -2.31 15.73
C LYS A 350 13.13 -1.77 14.42
N MET A 351 12.73 -0.50 14.39
CA MET A 351 12.17 0.11 13.18
C MET A 351 13.28 0.79 12.37
N SER A 352 13.18 0.69 11.04
CA SER A 352 14.05 1.41 10.12
C SER A 352 13.79 2.93 10.13
N LYS A 353 14.82 3.71 9.86
CA LYS A 353 14.74 5.17 9.62
C LYS A 353 14.07 5.53 8.28
N HIS A 354 13.81 4.56 7.40
CA HIS A 354 13.53 4.81 5.98
C HIS A 354 12.08 4.58 5.53
N LEU A 355 11.07 4.87 6.35
CA LEU A 355 9.67 4.87 5.85
C LEU A 355 9.43 5.86 4.70
N TRP A 356 10.29 6.87 4.52
CA TRP A 356 10.24 7.74 3.34
C TRP A 356 10.56 6.97 2.05
N LEU A 357 11.38 5.91 2.13
CA LEU A 357 11.68 4.98 1.04
C LEU A 357 10.53 3.98 0.90
N TYR A 358 10.24 3.21 1.95
CA TYR A 358 9.31 2.08 1.87
C TYR A 358 7.87 2.46 1.57
N GLU A 359 7.42 3.62 2.04
CA GLU A 359 6.02 4.07 1.90
C GLU A 359 5.94 5.34 1.05
N GLY A 360 6.88 6.27 1.26
CA GLY A 360 6.89 7.55 0.57
C GLY A 360 7.20 7.41 -0.92
N ILE A 361 8.29 6.74 -1.27
CA ILE A 361 8.67 6.51 -2.67
C ILE A 361 7.67 5.55 -3.33
N THR A 362 7.22 4.50 -2.65
CA THR A 362 6.16 3.61 -3.13
C THR A 362 4.90 4.38 -3.52
N GLU A 363 4.40 5.26 -2.65
CA GLU A 363 3.23 6.10 -2.95
C GLU A 363 3.51 7.09 -4.09
N TYR A 364 4.72 7.63 -4.18
CA TYR A 364 5.11 8.49 -5.29
C TYR A 364 5.10 7.73 -6.62
N PHE A 365 5.71 6.54 -6.66
CA PHE A 365 5.72 5.65 -7.82
C PHE A 365 4.32 5.21 -8.23
N ALA A 366 3.47 4.87 -7.26
CA ALA A 366 2.06 4.57 -7.49
C ALA A 366 1.30 5.71 -8.20
N GLY A 367 1.63 6.96 -7.88
CA GLY A 367 1.08 8.12 -8.57
C GLY A 367 1.71 8.40 -9.94
N ILE A 368 3.04 8.48 -10.03
CA ILE A 368 3.73 8.94 -11.25
C ILE A 368 3.70 7.89 -12.38
N SER A 369 3.74 6.60 -12.05
CA SER A 369 3.61 5.51 -13.03
C SER A 369 2.29 5.55 -13.79
N GLN A 370 1.20 5.97 -13.13
CA GLN A 370 -0.08 6.15 -13.80
C GLN A 370 -0.03 7.27 -14.84
N VAL A 371 0.76 8.32 -14.60
CA VAL A 371 0.97 9.40 -15.58
C VAL A 371 1.83 8.90 -16.73
N LYS A 372 2.99 8.30 -16.41
CA LYS A 372 3.94 7.82 -17.43
C LYS A 372 3.33 6.71 -18.30
N GLY A 373 2.45 5.89 -17.75
CA GLY A 373 1.68 4.87 -18.47
C GLY A 373 0.38 5.38 -19.12
N GLY A 374 0.08 6.68 -19.06
CA GLY A 374 -1.07 7.29 -19.74
C GLY A 374 -2.44 6.96 -19.14
N VAL A 375 -2.49 6.46 -17.91
CA VAL A 375 -3.74 6.14 -17.18
C VAL A 375 -4.44 7.41 -16.73
N ILE A 376 -3.66 8.36 -16.21
CA ILE A 376 -4.12 9.70 -15.85
C ILE A 376 -3.28 10.73 -16.60
N THR A 377 -3.86 11.89 -16.86
CA THR A 377 -3.10 12.99 -17.50
C THR A 377 -2.15 13.66 -16.51
N LYS A 378 -1.11 14.32 -17.02
CA LYS A 378 -0.22 15.22 -16.25
C LYS A 378 -1.02 16.19 -15.37
N ASP A 379 -2.08 16.76 -15.93
CA ASP A 379 -2.86 17.80 -15.24
C ASP A 379 -3.71 17.23 -14.13
N GLU A 380 -4.25 16.03 -14.31
CA GLU A 380 -4.92 15.30 -13.23
C GLU A 380 -3.95 14.96 -12.11
N TYR A 381 -2.73 14.52 -12.42
CA TYR A 381 -1.71 14.29 -11.42
C TYR A 381 -1.37 15.56 -10.65
N LEU A 382 -1.05 16.65 -11.33
CA LEU A 382 -0.69 17.92 -10.69
C LEU A 382 -1.83 18.46 -9.82
N THR A 383 -3.06 18.49 -10.35
CA THR A 383 -4.20 19.18 -9.71
C THR A 383 -4.97 18.34 -8.70
N LYS A 384 -5.00 17.01 -8.86
CA LYS A 384 -5.71 16.09 -7.97
C LYS A 384 -4.72 15.39 -7.02
N VAL A 385 -3.74 14.67 -7.57
CA VAL A 385 -2.82 13.83 -6.79
C VAL A 385 -1.83 14.68 -6.01
N LEU A 386 -0.90 15.35 -6.69
CA LEU A 386 0.18 16.11 -6.08
C LEU A 386 -0.34 17.25 -5.19
N LYS A 387 -1.30 18.04 -5.68
CA LYS A 387 -1.95 19.08 -4.87
C LYS A 387 -2.61 18.52 -3.61
N GLY A 388 -3.27 17.37 -3.71
CA GLY A 388 -3.87 16.68 -2.57
C GLY A 388 -2.84 16.32 -1.51
N LYS A 389 -1.70 15.75 -1.94
CA LYS A 389 -0.55 15.45 -1.09
C LYS A 389 0.05 16.71 -0.45
N ILE A 390 0.27 17.79 -1.21
CA ILE A 390 0.77 19.09 -0.71
C ILE A 390 -0.14 19.62 0.42
N ARG A 391 -1.45 19.65 0.19
CA ARG A 391 -2.43 20.13 1.17
C ARG A 391 -2.44 19.28 2.44
N SER A 392 -2.34 17.97 2.29
CA SER A 392 -2.35 17.04 3.41
C SER A 392 -1.04 17.07 4.20
N ALA A 393 0.10 17.15 3.51
CA ALA A 393 1.44 17.23 4.10
C ALA A 393 1.60 18.48 4.97
N ALA A 394 1.00 19.60 4.58
CA ALA A 394 1.03 20.86 5.33
C ALA A 394 0.45 20.77 6.75
N ARG A 395 -0.28 19.71 7.10
CA ARG A 395 -0.87 19.49 8.43
C ARG A 395 0.11 18.83 9.42
N TYR A 396 1.22 18.28 8.96
CA TYR A 396 2.18 17.56 9.81
C TYR A 396 3.25 18.48 10.41
N PRO A 397 3.76 18.17 11.61
CA PRO A 397 4.62 19.08 12.36
C PRO A 397 6.11 18.94 12.02
N THR A 398 6.52 19.27 10.79
CA THR A 398 7.91 19.09 10.30
C THR A 398 8.97 19.71 11.22
N LYS A 399 8.70 20.87 11.83
CA LYS A 399 9.67 21.53 12.74
C LYS A 399 9.90 20.78 14.06
N LYS A 400 9.03 19.84 14.43
CA LYS A 400 9.09 19.12 15.71
C LYS A 400 9.86 17.80 15.62
N MET A 401 9.93 17.19 14.45
CA MET A 401 10.58 15.89 14.23
C MET A 401 11.06 15.77 12.79
N SER A 402 12.18 15.10 12.55
CA SER A 402 12.59 14.75 11.19
C SER A 402 11.74 13.60 10.67
N PHE A 403 11.88 13.27 9.37
CA PHE A 403 11.19 12.10 8.84
C PHE A 403 11.82 10.82 9.39
N THR A 404 13.15 10.74 9.42
CA THR A 404 13.88 9.57 9.94
C THR A 404 13.61 9.32 11.42
N GLU A 405 13.57 10.37 12.24
CA GLU A 405 13.22 10.28 13.66
C GLU A 405 11.81 9.73 13.86
N MET A 406 10.86 10.14 12.99
CA MET A 406 9.51 9.60 13.04
C MET A 406 9.45 8.13 12.61
N SER A 407 10.17 7.76 11.55
CA SER A 407 10.25 6.37 11.06
C SER A 407 10.80 5.42 12.13
N GLU A 408 11.97 5.74 12.70
CA GLU A 408 12.67 4.93 13.69
C GLU A 408 11.85 4.72 14.98
N ASN A 409 10.99 5.69 15.31
CA ASN A 409 10.21 5.68 16.54
C ASN A 409 8.70 5.51 16.30
N VAL A 410 8.29 5.05 15.11
CA VAL A 410 6.88 5.06 14.67
C VAL A 410 5.92 4.27 15.59
N LEU A 411 6.43 3.32 16.36
CA LEU A 411 5.64 2.54 17.31
C LEU A 411 5.24 3.35 18.57
N ASP A 412 5.97 4.42 18.89
CA ASP A 412 5.89 5.16 20.13
C ASP A 412 5.18 6.51 19.99
N LYS A 413 4.69 7.05 21.11
CA LYS A 413 4.18 8.44 21.15
C LYS A 413 5.35 9.41 21.23
N PRO A 414 5.32 10.56 20.52
CA PRO A 414 4.20 11.09 19.73
C PRO A 414 4.16 10.61 18.26
N TYR A 415 5.19 9.90 17.79
CA TYR A 415 5.44 9.54 16.39
C TYR A 415 4.35 8.67 15.76
N LYS A 416 3.77 7.73 16.52
CA LYS A 416 2.66 6.89 16.06
C LYS A 416 1.48 7.66 15.48
N LYS A 417 1.19 8.86 16.02
CA LYS A 417 0.11 9.71 15.49
C LYS A 417 0.45 10.40 14.17
N GLN A 418 1.73 10.36 13.78
CA GLN A 418 2.26 10.99 12.59
C GLN A 418 2.54 9.99 11.47
N TYR A 419 2.26 8.68 11.66
CA TYR A 419 2.49 7.65 10.64
C TYR A 419 1.86 8.02 9.30
N GLY A 420 0.62 8.53 9.28
CA GLY A 420 -0.04 8.95 8.04
C GLY A 420 0.69 10.03 7.22
N GLN A 421 1.78 10.61 7.73
CA GLN A 421 2.64 11.49 6.94
C GLN A 421 3.44 10.73 5.88
N VAL A 422 3.63 9.41 6.02
CA VAL A 422 4.40 8.60 5.06
C VAL A 422 3.79 8.68 3.66
N TYR A 423 2.47 8.51 3.57
CA TYR A 423 1.72 8.62 2.31
C TYR A 423 1.56 10.04 1.76
N GLN A 424 1.84 11.07 2.56
CA GLN A 424 1.53 12.45 2.21
C GLN A 424 2.80 13.26 2.02
N ARG A 425 3.59 13.40 3.08
CA ARG A 425 4.88 14.06 3.02
C ARG A 425 5.93 13.16 2.38
N GLY A 426 5.88 11.84 2.57
CA GLY A 426 6.82 10.91 1.94
C GLY A 426 6.69 10.89 0.41
N ALA A 427 5.46 10.87 -0.11
CA ALA A 427 5.22 11.01 -1.55
C ALA A 427 5.77 12.33 -2.14
N LEU A 428 5.68 13.43 -1.39
CA LEU A 428 6.29 14.71 -1.81
C LEU A 428 7.81 14.68 -1.73
N ILE A 429 8.38 13.98 -0.74
CA ILE A 429 9.83 13.73 -0.71
C ILE A 429 10.24 12.97 -1.96
N GLY A 430 9.53 11.89 -2.34
CA GLY A 430 9.76 11.15 -3.58
C GLY A 430 9.72 12.05 -4.81
N ALA A 431 8.63 12.83 -4.97
CA ALA A 431 8.48 13.74 -6.10
C ALA A 431 9.60 14.80 -6.19
N LEU A 432 9.96 15.44 -5.08
CA LEU A 432 11.01 16.45 -5.08
C LEU A 432 12.42 15.85 -5.24
N LEU A 433 12.63 14.65 -4.68
CA LEU A 433 13.88 13.91 -4.82
C LEU A 433 14.10 13.52 -6.28
N ASP A 434 13.06 13.07 -6.97
CA ASP A 434 13.12 12.75 -8.40
C ASP A 434 13.51 13.96 -9.24
N ILE A 435 12.87 15.11 -9.01
CA ILE A 435 13.26 16.39 -9.65
C ILE A 435 14.72 16.75 -9.31
N ARG A 436 15.16 16.54 -8.07
CA ARG A 436 16.55 16.84 -7.67
C ARG A 436 17.55 15.97 -8.39
N ILE A 437 17.24 14.68 -8.55
CA ILE A 437 18.10 13.70 -9.23
C ILE A 437 18.22 14.12 -10.70
N MET A 438 17.10 14.30 -11.39
CA MET A 438 17.10 14.71 -12.79
C MET A 438 17.83 16.04 -13.01
N GLU A 439 17.69 17.02 -12.11
CA GLU A 439 18.44 18.27 -12.18
C GLU A 439 19.96 18.04 -12.06
N LEU A 440 20.39 17.30 -11.04
CA LEU A 440 21.81 17.07 -10.75
C LEU A 440 22.50 16.23 -11.82
N THR A 441 21.77 15.35 -12.48
CA THR A 441 22.28 14.49 -13.55
C THR A 441 21.94 15.03 -14.95
N GLN A 442 21.42 16.26 -15.06
CA GLN A 442 21.02 16.85 -16.34
C GLN A 442 20.06 15.97 -17.16
N GLY A 443 19.18 15.23 -16.47
CA GLY A 443 18.20 14.32 -17.05
C GLY A 443 18.72 12.91 -17.36
N GLU A 444 19.98 12.57 -17.07
CA GLU A 444 20.52 11.22 -17.33
C GLU A 444 19.94 10.12 -16.44
N LYS A 445 19.46 10.48 -15.24
CA LYS A 445 18.84 9.54 -14.29
C LYS A 445 17.62 10.18 -13.66
N ASP A 446 16.65 9.36 -13.30
CA ASP A 446 15.53 9.72 -12.45
C ASP A 446 15.54 8.88 -11.14
N LEU A 447 14.59 9.13 -10.23
CA LEU A 447 14.50 8.36 -8.98
C LEU A 447 14.26 6.88 -9.24
N HIS A 448 13.53 6.54 -10.30
CA HIS A 448 13.25 5.15 -10.65
C HIS A 448 14.54 4.41 -11.02
N ASP A 449 15.43 5.01 -11.81
CA ASP A 449 16.75 4.43 -12.13
C ASP A 449 17.58 4.14 -10.87
N ILE A 450 17.55 5.04 -9.88
CA ILE A 450 18.28 4.85 -8.63
C ILE A 450 17.71 3.69 -7.81
N ILE A 451 16.38 3.59 -7.72
CA ILE A 451 15.74 2.47 -7.01
C ILE A 451 16.02 1.14 -7.68
N LEU A 452 15.94 1.06 -9.02
CA LEU A 452 16.29 -0.17 -9.74
C LEU A 452 17.76 -0.54 -9.55
N THR A 453 18.68 0.43 -9.59
CA THR A 453 20.11 0.19 -9.36
C THR A 453 20.38 -0.36 -7.96
N LEU A 454 19.75 0.21 -6.93
CA LEU A 454 19.90 -0.25 -5.55
C LEU A 454 19.22 -1.62 -5.33
N ARG A 455 18.05 -1.84 -5.92
CA ARG A 455 17.38 -3.13 -5.93
C ARG A 455 18.27 -4.20 -6.57
N ASP A 456 18.92 -3.91 -7.69
CA ASP A 456 19.78 -4.90 -8.36
C ASP A 456 21.06 -5.18 -7.56
N LYS A 457 21.53 -4.21 -6.78
CA LYS A 457 22.67 -4.35 -5.86
C LYS A 457 22.34 -5.23 -4.64
N TYR A 458 21.22 -4.98 -3.97
CA TYR A 458 20.86 -5.64 -2.71
C TYR A 458 19.89 -6.83 -2.92
N GLY A 459 18.86 -6.63 -3.72
CA GLY A 459 17.84 -7.63 -4.02
C GLY A 459 17.07 -8.11 -2.78
N PRO A 460 16.29 -9.20 -2.91
CA PRO A 460 15.44 -9.70 -1.83
C PRO A 460 16.17 -10.53 -0.76
N ASN A 461 17.50 -10.67 -0.86
CA ASN A 461 18.29 -11.55 0.01
C ASN A 461 19.45 -10.85 0.71
N GLU A 462 19.80 -9.62 0.32
CA GLU A 462 20.85 -8.84 0.97
C GLU A 462 20.24 -7.55 1.50
N SER A 463 20.46 -7.28 2.78
CA SER A 463 19.99 -6.05 3.41
C SER A 463 21.05 -4.97 3.35
N PHE A 464 20.65 -3.71 3.18
CA PHE A 464 21.54 -2.59 3.44
C PHE A 464 21.59 -2.24 4.93
N ASN A 465 22.70 -1.65 5.38
CA ASN A 465 22.80 -1.07 6.71
C ASN A 465 21.94 0.21 6.77
N ASP A 466 21.02 0.30 7.73
CA ASP A 466 20.08 1.43 7.89
C ASP A 466 20.79 2.79 7.82
N ASP A 467 22.01 2.91 8.37
CA ASP A 467 22.72 4.19 8.39
C ASP A 467 23.35 4.60 7.04
N GLU A 468 23.44 3.69 6.05
CA GLU A 468 24.26 3.87 4.85
C GLU A 468 23.45 4.21 3.58
N ILE A 469 22.14 3.99 3.57
CA ILE A 469 21.34 4.12 2.33
C ILE A 469 21.35 5.53 1.73
N ILE A 470 21.47 6.58 2.55
CA ILE A 470 21.55 7.96 2.03
C ILE A 470 22.88 8.16 1.27
N GLU A 471 23.99 7.61 1.78
CA GLU A 471 25.29 7.70 1.12
C GLU A 471 25.28 6.96 -0.22
N GLU A 472 24.59 5.82 -0.29
CA GLU A 472 24.37 5.07 -1.53
C GLU A 472 23.64 5.94 -2.58
N PHE A 473 22.54 6.60 -2.22
CA PHE A 473 21.84 7.55 -3.11
C PHE A 473 22.77 8.66 -3.61
N VAL A 474 23.54 9.27 -2.70
CA VAL A 474 24.47 10.36 -3.04
C VAL A 474 25.56 9.88 -4.00
N SER A 475 26.09 8.67 -3.79
CA SER A 475 27.14 8.08 -4.62
C SER A 475 26.68 7.78 -6.06
N LEU A 476 25.41 7.41 -6.23
CA LEU A 476 24.82 7.09 -7.54
C LEU A 476 24.43 8.33 -8.35
N VAL A 477 24.29 9.49 -7.70
CA VAL A 477 23.74 10.72 -8.30
C VAL A 477 24.81 11.80 -8.37
N HIS A 478 25.05 12.51 -7.26
CA HIS A 478 25.97 13.65 -7.17
C HIS A 478 26.12 14.08 -5.69
N PRO A 479 27.29 14.56 -5.22
CA PRO A 479 27.51 15.00 -3.84
C PRO A 479 26.48 16.02 -3.31
N ASP A 480 26.04 16.95 -4.15
CA ASP A 480 25.04 17.98 -3.79
C ASP A 480 23.64 17.42 -3.48
N LEU A 481 23.41 16.12 -3.69
CA LEU A 481 22.19 15.44 -3.26
C LEU A 481 22.13 15.32 -1.72
N GLN A 482 23.29 15.25 -1.03
CA GLN A 482 23.36 15.14 0.42
C GLN A 482 22.55 16.23 1.12
N GLN A 483 22.66 17.48 0.63
CA GLN A 483 21.94 18.63 1.19
C GLN A 483 20.42 18.44 1.17
N PHE A 484 19.87 17.73 0.18
CA PHE A 484 18.44 17.44 0.13
C PHE A 484 18.02 16.55 1.31
N PHE A 485 18.77 15.48 1.57
CA PHE A 485 18.53 14.59 2.70
C PHE A 485 18.70 15.31 4.03
N ASP A 486 19.80 16.05 4.19
CA ASP A 486 20.15 16.80 5.40
C ASP A 486 19.09 17.82 5.78
N SER A 487 18.45 18.45 4.80
CA SER A 487 17.44 19.49 5.05
C SER A 487 16.05 18.88 5.30
N TYR A 488 15.65 17.91 4.47
CA TYR A 488 14.24 17.55 4.32
C TYR A 488 13.88 16.14 4.79
N VAL A 489 14.86 15.24 4.95
CA VAL A 489 14.63 13.85 5.34
C VAL A 489 15.15 13.59 6.76
N THR A 490 16.44 13.79 6.98
CA THR A 490 17.09 13.74 8.30
C THR A 490 16.93 15.07 9.04
N GLY A 491 16.80 16.18 8.30
CA GLY A 491 16.47 17.50 8.82
C GLY A 491 14.99 17.75 9.09
N ARG A 492 14.72 18.98 9.52
CA ARG A 492 13.38 19.46 9.94
C ARG A 492 12.91 20.68 9.16
N GLU A 493 13.52 20.95 8.01
CA GLU A 493 13.13 22.06 7.15
C GLU A 493 11.83 21.75 6.39
N GLU A 494 11.07 22.79 6.04
CA GLU A 494 9.87 22.63 5.21
C GLU A 494 10.28 22.25 3.78
N LEU A 495 9.50 21.37 3.14
CA LEU A 495 9.77 20.99 1.75
C LEU A 495 9.67 22.22 0.84
N PRO A 496 10.68 22.47 -0.02
CA PRO A 496 10.77 23.64 -0.87
C PRO A 496 9.94 23.45 -2.16
N ILE A 497 8.65 23.15 -2.01
CA ILE A 497 7.75 22.74 -3.11
C ILE A 497 7.81 23.71 -4.29
N GLN A 498 7.71 25.02 -4.03
CA GLN A 498 7.69 26.04 -5.08
C GLN A 498 8.97 26.05 -5.91
N SER A 499 10.14 25.96 -5.26
CA SER A 499 11.41 26.07 -5.99
C SER A 499 11.73 24.83 -6.80
N TYR A 500 11.30 23.65 -6.37
CA TYR A 500 11.52 22.41 -7.13
C TYR A 500 10.53 22.27 -8.28
N LEU A 501 9.24 22.57 -8.07
CA LEU A 501 8.26 22.54 -9.16
C LEU A 501 8.61 23.54 -10.27
N ALA A 502 9.18 24.70 -9.92
CA ALA A 502 9.67 25.66 -10.92
C ALA A 502 10.72 25.05 -11.87
N LYS A 503 11.57 24.12 -11.40
CA LYS A 503 12.61 23.47 -12.24
C LYS A 503 12.04 22.62 -13.37
N VAL A 504 10.79 22.20 -13.23
CA VAL A 504 10.04 21.40 -14.21
C VAL A 504 8.90 22.24 -14.81
N GLY A 505 9.04 23.57 -14.82
CA GLY A 505 8.07 24.46 -15.46
C GLY A 505 6.67 24.44 -14.83
N VAL A 506 6.57 24.09 -13.53
CA VAL A 506 5.32 24.11 -12.78
C VAL A 506 5.37 25.21 -11.73
N GLU A 507 4.48 26.19 -11.85
CA GLU A 507 4.34 27.27 -10.87
C GLU A 507 3.40 26.84 -9.74
N TYR A 508 3.84 27.04 -8.51
CA TYR A 508 3.06 26.75 -7.31
C TYR A 508 3.07 27.91 -6.31
N ASP A 509 1.86 28.30 -5.89
CA ASP A 509 1.65 29.28 -4.84
C ASP A 509 0.78 28.70 -3.72
N ARG A 510 1.28 28.73 -2.50
CA ARG A 510 0.50 28.30 -1.32
C ARG A 510 -0.70 29.20 -1.09
N ASN A 511 -0.51 30.51 -1.24
CA ASN A 511 -1.51 31.56 -1.05
C ASN A 511 -1.38 32.57 -2.20
N TYR A 512 -1.93 32.24 -3.36
CA TYR A 512 -1.93 33.12 -4.52
C TYR A 512 -2.87 34.30 -4.30
N VAL A 513 -2.41 35.50 -4.68
CA VAL A 513 -3.21 36.73 -4.78
C VAL A 513 -2.90 37.35 -6.13
N GLY A 514 -3.92 37.58 -6.94
CA GLY A 514 -3.76 38.17 -8.25
C GLY A 514 -4.86 37.79 -9.24
N PRO A 515 -4.62 37.96 -10.55
CA PRO A 515 -5.60 37.68 -11.58
C PRO A 515 -5.88 36.17 -11.70
N LEU A 516 -7.15 35.80 -11.56
CA LEU A 516 -7.67 34.45 -11.81
C LEU A 516 -8.58 34.49 -13.03
N ILE A 517 -8.64 33.39 -13.78
CA ILE A 517 -9.63 33.26 -14.85
C ILE A 517 -11.02 33.21 -14.22
N ALA A 518 -11.90 34.11 -14.65
CA ALA A 518 -13.25 34.18 -14.15
C ALA A 518 -14.04 32.95 -14.62
N HIS A 519 -14.63 32.23 -13.69
CA HIS A 519 -15.56 31.16 -14.01
C HIS A 519 -16.89 31.79 -14.48
N PRO A 520 -17.42 31.41 -15.66
CA PRO A 520 -18.57 32.09 -16.30
C PRO A 520 -19.86 32.05 -15.48
N VAL A 521 -19.96 31.10 -14.54
CA VAL A 521 -21.03 31.05 -13.53
C VAL A 521 -20.62 31.52 -12.13
N ASN A 522 -19.54 31.00 -11.53
CA ASN A 522 -19.22 31.25 -10.12
C ASN A 522 -18.76 32.68 -9.84
N ASP A 523 -18.07 33.32 -10.79
CA ASP A 523 -17.57 34.71 -10.66
C ASP A 523 -18.46 35.73 -11.38
N ASN A 524 -19.59 35.25 -11.91
CA ASN A 524 -20.56 36.05 -12.63
C ASN A 524 -21.67 36.56 -11.70
N ASP A 525 -22.31 37.67 -12.05
CA ASP A 525 -23.38 38.30 -11.27
C ASP A 525 -24.71 37.52 -11.44
N VAL A 526 -24.69 36.24 -11.05
CA VAL A 526 -25.82 35.32 -11.13
C VAL A 526 -25.99 34.56 -9.83
N LYS A 527 -27.22 34.22 -9.49
CA LYS A 527 -27.52 33.25 -8.42
C LYS A 527 -27.95 31.94 -9.06
N ARG A 528 -27.27 30.85 -8.72
CA ARG A 528 -27.58 29.50 -9.19
C ARG A 528 -28.26 28.64 -8.13
N SER A 529 -28.92 27.58 -8.58
CA SER A 529 -29.38 26.50 -7.72
C SER A 529 -28.19 25.74 -7.11
N ARG A 530 -28.34 25.30 -5.86
CA ARG A 530 -27.42 24.31 -5.25
C ARG A 530 -27.69 22.89 -5.74
N LEU A 531 -28.93 22.60 -6.16
CA LEU A 531 -29.31 21.32 -6.71
C LEU A 531 -28.86 21.24 -8.18
N ILE A 532 -28.09 20.21 -8.49
CA ILE A 532 -27.64 19.84 -9.84
C ILE A 532 -28.54 18.70 -10.31
N VAL A 533 -29.12 18.81 -11.50
CA VAL A 533 -29.96 17.75 -12.10
C VAL A 533 -29.43 17.45 -13.49
N GLY A 534 -29.02 16.20 -13.73
CA GLY A 534 -28.50 15.75 -15.03
C GLY A 534 -27.28 16.54 -15.51
N GLN A 535 -26.30 16.78 -14.62
CA GLN A 535 -25.10 17.60 -14.87
C GLN A 535 -25.36 19.05 -15.31
N LYS A 536 -26.57 19.57 -15.06
CA LYS A 536 -26.90 20.97 -15.32
C LYS A 536 -27.28 21.69 -14.03
N MET A 537 -26.89 22.95 -13.94
CA MET A 537 -27.24 23.87 -12.87
C MET A 537 -28.21 24.94 -13.38
N THR A 538 -29.24 25.25 -12.60
CA THR A 538 -30.23 26.27 -12.98
C THR A 538 -29.83 27.66 -12.49
N ILE A 539 -29.84 28.65 -13.36
CA ILE A 539 -29.72 30.07 -13.02
C ILE A 539 -31.05 30.55 -12.46
N LYS A 540 -31.07 31.02 -11.21
CA LYS A 540 -32.26 31.50 -10.49
C LYS A 540 -32.46 33.00 -10.63
N LYS A 541 -31.36 33.76 -10.65
CA LYS A 541 -31.38 35.22 -10.76
C LYS A 541 -30.17 35.66 -11.57
N VAL A 542 -30.36 36.69 -12.39
CA VAL A 542 -29.31 37.37 -13.13
C VAL A 542 -29.28 38.81 -12.64
N GLY A 543 -28.09 39.29 -12.30
CA GLY A 543 -27.83 40.65 -11.87
C GLY A 543 -27.50 41.56 -13.05
N LYS A 544 -27.04 42.79 -12.76
CA LYS A 544 -26.81 43.81 -13.80
C LYS A 544 -25.44 43.65 -14.47
N ASN A 545 -24.52 42.96 -13.82
CA ASN A 545 -23.15 42.78 -14.30
C ASN A 545 -22.94 41.39 -14.90
N ASP A 546 -24.01 40.74 -15.35
CA ASP A 546 -23.89 39.47 -16.05
C ASP A 546 -23.08 39.64 -17.33
N PHE A 547 -21.99 38.88 -17.44
CA PHE A 547 -21.06 38.99 -18.56
C PHE A 547 -21.11 37.81 -19.54
N VAL A 548 -22.06 36.89 -19.37
CA VAL A 548 -22.28 35.76 -20.30
C VAL A 548 -23.60 35.89 -21.07
N GLY A 549 -24.60 36.58 -20.51
CA GLY A 549 -25.92 36.73 -21.13
C GLY A 549 -26.91 35.65 -20.71
N PHE A 550 -26.82 35.20 -19.46
CA PHE A 550 -27.77 34.26 -18.87
C PHE A 550 -29.14 34.92 -18.64
N LYS A 551 -30.17 34.07 -18.51
CA LYS A 551 -31.53 34.43 -18.10
C LYS A 551 -31.97 33.57 -16.92
N PRO A 552 -32.85 34.10 -16.03
CA PRO A 552 -33.49 33.26 -15.03
C PRO A 552 -34.21 32.07 -15.69
N GLY A 553 -33.96 30.85 -15.20
CA GLY A 553 -34.48 29.61 -15.75
C GLY A 553 -33.50 28.81 -16.61
N ASP A 554 -32.43 29.45 -17.10
CA ASP A 554 -31.39 28.78 -17.88
C ASP A 554 -30.79 27.58 -17.14
N LYS A 555 -30.61 26.45 -17.83
CA LYS A 555 -29.89 25.29 -17.30
C LYS A 555 -28.55 25.16 -18.01
N VAL A 556 -27.48 25.48 -17.29
CA VAL A 556 -26.10 25.50 -17.79
C VAL A 556 -25.43 24.18 -17.44
N SER A 557 -24.72 23.57 -18.38
CA SER A 557 -23.89 22.40 -18.09
C SER A 557 -22.82 22.73 -17.05
N ILE A 558 -22.46 21.78 -16.19
CA ILE A 558 -21.27 21.91 -15.35
C ILE A 558 -20.05 22.03 -16.26
N LEU A 559 -19.22 23.02 -15.99
CA LEU A 559 -17.96 23.23 -16.67
C LEU A 559 -16.85 22.62 -15.83
N ASP A 560 -15.79 22.14 -16.48
CA ASP A 560 -14.62 21.64 -15.78
C ASP A 560 -13.87 22.82 -15.13
N ASP A 561 -13.72 22.78 -13.81
CA ASP A 561 -12.99 23.79 -13.03
C ASP A 561 -11.50 23.86 -13.43
N ASN A 562 -10.96 22.84 -14.10
CA ASN A 562 -9.58 22.86 -14.63
C ASN A 562 -9.39 23.92 -15.72
N LEU A 563 -10.43 24.23 -16.50
CA LEU A 563 -10.40 25.26 -17.55
C LEU A 563 -10.20 26.68 -17.01
N PHE A 564 -10.45 26.90 -15.72
CA PHE A 564 -10.36 28.23 -15.11
C PHE A 564 -9.23 28.33 -14.09
N SER A 565 -8.54 27.21 -13.82
CA SER A 565 -7.93 27.06 -12.51
C SER A 565 -6.83 25.98 -12.41
N GLY A 566 -6.59 25.20 -13.48
CA GLY A 566 -5.51 24.21 -13.56
C GLY A 566 -4.44 24.58 -14.60
N PRO A 567 -3.51 23.66 -14.88
CA PRO A 567 -2.53 23.78 -15.97
C PRO A 567 -3.14 24.12 -17.34
N GLN A 568 -4.33 23.58 -17.63
CA GLN A 568 -5.10 23.84 -18.87
C GLN A 568 -6.00 25.09 -18.78
N ALA A 569 -5.70 26.03 -17.88
CA ALA A 569 -6.52 27.22 -17.76
C ALA A 569 -6.54 28.00 -19.08
N LEU A 570 -7.75 28.40 -19.50
CA LEU A 570 -8.00 29.18 -20.70
C LEU A 570 -7.25 30.51 -20.65
N GLN A 571 -6.84 31.01 -21.81
CA GLN A 571 -6.16 32.30 -21.88
C GLN A 571 -7.18 33.45 -21.91
N PRO A 572 -6.91 34.55 -21.18
CA PRO A 572 -7.73 35.76 -21.29
C PRO A 572 -7.84 36.23 -22.75
N GLY A 573 -9.06 36.52 -23.20
CA GLY A 573 -9.38 36.92 -24.57
C GLY A 573 -9.84 35.78 -25.48
N GLU A 574 -9.61 34.52 -25.10
CA GLU A 574 -10.19 33.37 -25.82
C GLU A 574 -11.72 33.39 -25.73
N THR A 575 -12.39 32.89 -26.77
CA THR A 575 -13.85 32.74 -26.77
C THR A 575 -14.19 31.26 -26.70
N ILE A 576 -14.99 30.88 -25.70
CA ILE A 576 -15.56 29.54 -25.59
C ILE A 576 -17.09 29.61 -25.67
N GLU A 577 -17.71 28.53 -26.12
CA GLU A 577 -19.16 28.42 -26.18
C GLU A 577 -19.71 27.72 -24.94
N ILE A 578 -20.62 28.38 -24.23
CA ILE A 578 -21.29 27.83 -23.05
C ILE A 578 -22.62 27.22 -23.46
N SER A 579 -22.75 25.90 -23.29
CA SER A 579 -23.99 25.18 -23.59
C SER A 579 -25.06 25.44 -22.53
N VAL A 580 -26.18 26.01 -22.98
CA VAL A 580 -27.32 26.40 -22.14
C VAL A 580 -28.61 25.82 -22.70
N LEU A 581 -29.41 25.20 -21.85
CA LEU A 581 -30.81 24.88 -22.17
C LEU A 581 -31.70 26.03 -21.70
N ARG A 582 -32.33 26.73 -22.64
CA ARG A 582 -33.22 27.87 -22.41
C ARG A 582 -34.56 27.58 -23.08
N ASP A 583 -35.64 27.67 -22.31
CA ASP A 583 -37.02 27.45 -22.80
C ASP A 583 -37.25 26.12 -23.55
N GLY A 584 -36.44 25.10 -23.26
CA GLY A 584 -36.51 23.77 -23.90
C GLY A 584 -35.56 23.58 -25.09
N GLU A 585 -34.85 24.61 -25.51
CA GLU A 585 -33.89 24.57 -26.63
C GLU A 585 -32.44 24.67 -26.14
N ASN A 586 -31.53 23.90 -26.75
CA ASN A 586 -30.10 24.03 -26.47
C ASN A 586 -29.52 25.15 -27.35
N ILE A 587 -28.98 26.17 -26.69
CA ILE A 587 -28.26 27.28 -27.31
C ILE A 587 -26.80 27.28 -26.84
N GLN A 588 -25.94 27.95 -27.59
CA GLN A 588 -24.56 28.25 -27.22
C GLN A 588 -24.44 29.75 -26.95
N LEU A 589 -23.86 30.12 -25.80
CA LEU A 589 -23.57 31.50 -25.46
C LEU A 589 -22.05 31.73 -25.53
N PRO A 590 -21.58 32.70 -26.33
CA PRO A 590 -20.16 33.01 -26.41
C PRO A 590 -19.70 33.66 -25.11
N TYR A 591 -18.67 33.09 -24.49
CA TYR A 591 -17.99 33.63 -23.33
C TYR A 591 -16.56 34.01 -23.69
N ILE A 592 -16.27 35.31 -23.65
CA ILE A 592 -14.90 35.83 -23.75
C ILE A 592 -14.25 35.69 -22.37
N VAL A 593 -13.27 34.79 -22.29
CA VAL A 593 -12.48 34.47 -21.11
C VAL A 593 -11.84 35.75 -20.59
N ARG A 594 -12.08 36.05 -19.32
CA ARG A 594 -11.58 37.26 -18.65
C ARG A 594 -10.97 36.93 -17.31
N THR A 595 -10.24 37.89 -16.75
CA THR A 595 -9.69 37.77 -15.41
C THR A 595 -10.51 38.53 -14.38
N VAL A 596 -10.45 38.06 -13.15
CA VAL A 596 -10.92 38.76 -11.94
C VAL A 596 -9.82 38.71 -10.89
N GLU A 597 -9.69 39.76 -10.10
CA GLU A 597 -8.79 39.74 -8.94
C GLU A 597 -9.35 38.79 -7.88
N GLY A 598 -8.50 37.91 -7.37
CA GLY A 598 -8.93 36.91 -6.39
C GLY A 598 -7.78 36.29 -5.62
N THR A 599 -8.15 35.36 -4.74
CA THR A 599 -7.20 34.61 -3.92
C THR A 599 -7.42 33.12 -4.12
N LYS A 600 -6.32 32.35 -4.19
CA LYS A 600 -6.42 30.90 -4.33
C LYS A 600 -5.38 30.19 -3.47
N SER A 601 -5.85 29.22 -2.69
CA SER A 601 -4.98 28.38 -1.88
C SER A 601 -4.47 27.19 -2.70
N HIS A 602 -3.18 26.89 -2.56
CA HIS A 602 -2.49 25.82 -3.28
C HIS A 602 -2.77 25.86 -4.80
N TYR A 603 -2.44 26.98 -5.42
CA TYR A 603 -2.62 27.18 -6.85
C TYR A 603 -1.43 26.56 -7.60
N ILE A 604 -1.72 25.65 -8.53
CA ILE A 604 -0.74 24.99 -9.40
C ILE A 604 -1.13 25.30 -10.84
N ARG A 605 -0.14 25.67 -11.66
CA ARG A 605 -0.29 25.98 -13.08
C ARG A 605 1.01 25.70 -13.82
N GLU A 606 0.94 25.54 -15.13
CA GLU A 606 2.14 25.51 -15.96
C GLU A 606 2.75 26.91 -16.07
N ALA A 607 4.08 26.95 -16.15
CA ALA A 607 4.81 28.16 -16.49
C ALA A 607 4.49 28.55 -17.94
N LYS A 608 4.17 29.83 -18.17
CA LYS A 608 3.83 30.34 -19.51
C LYS A 608 5.03 30.33 -20.45
N ASP A 609 6.19 30.67 -19.91
CA ASP A 609 7.46 30.78 -20.62
C ASP A 609 8.46 29.80 -19.99
N MET A 610 8.43 28.54 -20.43
CA MET A 610 9.42 27.55 -19.99
C MET A 610 10.73 27.72 -20.76
N THR A 611 11.84 27.70 -20.05
CA THR A 611 13.16 27.49 -20.64
C THR A 611 13.25 26.08 -21.26
N THR A 612 14.17 25.88 -22.21
CA THR A 612 14.41 24.55 -22.79
C THR A 612 14.75 23.51 -21.72
N ALA A 613 15.48 23.90 -20.68
CA ALA A 613 15.84 22.99 -19.57
C ALA A 613 14.60 22.57 -18.76
N GLU A 614 13.73 23.51 -18.41
CA GLU A 614 12.49 23.23 -17.67
C GLU A 614 11.55 22.33 -18.48
N ALA A 615 11.39 22.61 -19.78
CA ALA A 615 10.57 21.79 -20.68
C ALA A 615 11.11 20.36 -20.82
N SER A 616 12.44 20.21 -20.95
CA SER A 616 13.08 18.89 -21.02
C SER A 616 12.90 18.10 -19.72
N LEU A 617 13.13 18.72 -18.56
CA LEU A 617 12.95 18.05 -17.27
C LEU A 617 11.47 17.72 -17.01
N GLN A 618 10.53 18.58 -17.41
CA GLN A 618 9.10 18.28 -17.31
C GLN A 618 8.73 17.06 -18.17
N MET A 619 9.27 17.00 -19.39
CA MET A 619 9.04 15.87 -20.28
C MET A 619 9.54 14.56 -19.66
N LEU A 620 10.76 14.54 -19.13
CA LEU A 620 11.33 13.37 -18.42
C LEU A 620 10.51 12.98 -17.19
N TRP A 621 10.01 13.97 -16.44
CA TRP A 621 9.25 13.69 -15.22
C TRP A 621 7.94 12.95 -15.50
N PHE A 622 7.25 13.27 -16.61
CA PHE A 622 5.93 12.74 -16.93
C PHE A 622 5.90 11.72 -18.07
N SER A 623 7.03 11.44 -18.71
CA SER A 623 7.12 10.48 -19.81
C SER A 623 7.95 9.27 -19.39
N ASN A 624 7.63 8.11 -20.00
CA ASN A 624 8.46 6.90 -19.92
C ASN A 624 9.68 7.01 -20.83
#